data_AF-A0A1M5KDY9-F1
#
_entry.id   AF-A0A1M5KDY9-F1
#
_cell.length_a   1.000
_cell.length_b   1.000
_cell.length_c   1.000
_cell.angle_alpha   90.00
_cell.angle_beta   90.00
_cell.angle_gamma   90.00
#
_symmetry.space_group_name_H-M   'P 1'
#
loop_
_entity.id
_entity.type
_entity.pdbx_description
1 polymer ?
#
loop_
_entity_poly.entity_id
_entity_poly.type
_entity_poly.pdbx_seq_one_letter_code
_entity_poly.pdbx_strand_id
1 'polypeptide(L)'
;MRLTAARLSMGVAAAVLLAGASAADARDRGLGAQLGLPPAGLTARPYDRGLSPSDAARVAQQQNGGGRVLSVDPGDRGYRVKLLKDGNVRIVYVPRD
;
A
#
# COMPACT_ATOMS: atom_id res chain seq x y z
N MET A 1 50.31 7.64 -14.92
CA MET A 1 50.66 6.26 -14.54
C MET A 1 49.36 5.57 -14.15
N ARG A 2 48.84 4.65 -15.02
CA ARG A 2 47.99 3.46 -14.74
C ARG A 2 46.61 3.66 -14.05
N LEU A 3 45.47 3.04 -14.37
CA LEU A 3 44.98 1.98 -15.30
C LEU A 3 43.47 2.26 -15.53
N THR A 4 42.93 2.26 -16.76
CA THR A 4 42.33 1.14 -17.53
C THR A 4 40.99 0.58 -17.02
N ALA A 5 40.06 0.49 -17.96
CA ALA A 5 38.65 0.08 -17.90
C ALA A 5 38.33 -1.28 -17.26
N ALA A 6 37.06 -1.47 -16.88
CA ALA A 6 36.44 -2.80 -16.83
C ALA A 6 34.95 -2.72 -17.19
N ARG A 7 34.61 -3.32 -18.34
CA ARG A 7 33.27 -3.74 -18.73
C ARG A 7 32.86 -4.95 -17.89
N LEU A 8 31.57 -5.13 -17.57
CA LEU A 8 30.98 -6.47 -17.49
C LEU A 8 29.44 -6.38 -17.42
N SER A 9 28.84 -6.70 -18.56
CA SER A 9 27.49 -7.23 -18.73
C SER A 9 27.33 -8.56 -17.98
N MET A 10 26.23 -8.77 -17.26
CA MET A 10 25.74 -10.13 -16.98
C MET A 10 24.27 -10.09 -16.57
N GLY A 11 23.41 -10.68 -17.41
CA GLY A 11 22.00 -10.86 -17.12
C GLY A 11 21.77 -11.88 -16.02
N VAL A 12 20.66 -11.71 -15.30
CA VAL A 12 20.06 -12.77 -14.49
C VAL A 12 18.59 -12.84 -14.86
N ALA A 13 18.25 -13.86 -15.66
CA ALA A 13 16.90 -14.34 -15.78
C ALA A 13 16.53 -15.10 -14.51
N ALA A 14 15.40 -14.78 -13.91
CA ALA A 14 14.74 -15.67 -12.95
C ALA A 14 13.23 -15.44 -13.05
N ALA A 15 12.58 -16.31 -13.82
CA ALA A 15 11.16 -16.53 -13.75
C ALA A 15 10.84 -17.17 -12.39
N VAL A 16 9.97 -16.54 -11.60
CA VAL A 16 9.20 -17.24 -10.58
C VAL A 16 7.77 -16.72 -10.65
N LEU A 17 6.93 -17.55 -11.28
CA LEU A 17 5.48 -17.57 -11.10
C LEU A 17 5.18 -17.67 -9.60
N LEU A 18 4.32 -16.82 -9.06
CA LEU A 18 3.43 -17.23 -7.98
C LEU A 18 2.19 -16.34 -7.97
N ALA A 19 1.07 -16.96 -8.35
CA ALA A 19 -0.27 -16.42 -8.23
C ALA A 19 -0.57 -16.09 -6.75
N GLY A 20 -0.94 -14.84 -6.48
CA GLY A 20 -1.45 -14.39 -5.19
C GLY A 20 -2.81 -13.74 -5.39
N ALA A 21 -3.84 -14.56 -5.57
CA ALA A 21 -5.23 -14.11 -5.51
C ALA A 21 -5.55 -13.78 -4.04
N SER A 22 -5.57 -12.50 -3.68
CA SER A 22 -5.97 -12.04 -2.35
C SER A 22 -7.48 -12.16 -2.16
N ALA A 23 -7.98 -13.39 -2.08
CA ALA A 23 -9.31 -13.72 -1.60
C ALA A 23 -9.28 -13.84 -0.06
N ALA A 24 -8.94 -12.75 0.63
CA ALA A 24 -8.94 -12.70 2.10
C ALA A 24 -10.14 -11.90 2.67
N ASP A 25 -10.84 -11.12 1.84
CA ASP A 25 -11.82 -10.13 2.34
C ASP A 25 -13.25 -10.66 2.52
N ALA A 26 -13.54 -11.90 2.09
CA ALA A 26 -14.92 -12.37 1.94
C ALA A 26 -15.48 -13.19 3.12
N ARG A 27 -14.66 -13.62 4.10
CA ARG A 27 -15.11 -14.58 5.13
C ARG A 27 -15.55 -13.99 6.46
N ASP A 28 -15.32 -12.70 6.70
CA ASP A 28 -15.55 -12.13 8.04
C ASP A 28 -16.96 -11.52 8.25
N ARG A 29 -17.73 -11.27 7.18
CA ARG A 29 -19.05 -10.61 7.29
C ARG A 29 -20.20 -11.50 7.79
N GLY A 30 -20.02 -12.82 7.90
CA GLY A 30 -21.13 -13.76 8.11
C GLY A 30 -21.40 -14.17 9.56
N LEU A 31 -20.39 -14.20 10.43
CA LEU A 31 -20.48 -14.85 11.74
C LEU A 31 -21.07 -13.94 12.84
N GLY A 32 -20.85 -12.63 12.75
CA GLY A 32 -21.39 -11.68 13.73
C GLY A 32 -22.91 -11.56 13.69
N ALA A 33 -23.49 -11.58 12.48
CA ALA A 33 -24.95 -11.48 12.29
C ALA A 33 -25.70 -12.72 12.79
N GLN A 34 -25.06 -13.89 12.79
CA GLN A 34 -25.69 -15.17 13.10
C GLN A 34 -25.71 -15.46 14.62
N LEU A 35 -24.85 -14.82 15.40
CA LEU A 35 -24.73 -15.03 16.85
C LEU A 35 -25.44 -13.97 17.70
N GLY A 36 -26.13 -13.01 17.08
CA GLY A 36 -26.83 -11.93 17.81
C GLY A 36 -25.89 -11.09 18.69
N LEU A 37 -24.59 -11.15 18.44
CA LEU A 37 -23.59 -10.42 19.22
C LEU A 37 -23.66 -8.95 18.81
N PRO A 38 -23.80 -8.01 19.77
CA PRO A 38 -23.65 -6.59 19.45
C PRO A 38 -22.27 -6.41 18.82
N PRO A 39 -22.15 -5.60 17.74
CA PRO A 39 -20.88 -5.37 17.09
C PRO A 39 -19.89 -4.84 18.13
N ALA A 40 -18.96 -5.68 18.55
CA ALA A 40 -17.94 -5.33 19.52
C ALA A 40 -17.07 -4.22 18.91
N GLY A 41 -17.31 -2.98 19.34
CA GLY A 41 -16.30 -1.93 19.31
C GLY A 41 -15.86 -1.40 17.95
N LEU A 42 -16.57 -1.67 16.84
CA LEU A 42 -16.42 -0.85 15.65
C LEU A 42 -17.27 0.40 15.84
N THR A 43 -16.74 1.33 16.63
CA THR A 43 -17.05 2.74 16.43
C THR A 43 -16.60 3.02 15.00
N ALA A 44 -17.51 2.80 14.04
CA ALA A 44 -17.35 3.28 12.68
C ALA A 44 -17.28 4.79 12.83
N ARG A 45 -16.05 5.28 13.04
CA ARG A 45 -15.72 6.69 13.08
C ARG A 45 -16.42 7.26 11.85
N PRO A 46 -17.29 8.27 12.01
CA PRO A 46 -18.07 8.78 10.90
C PRO A 46 -17.12 8.95 9.73
N TYR A 47 -17.47 8.36 8.58
CA TYR A 47 -16.73 8.54 7.34
C TYR A 47 -16.63 10.04 7.14
N ASP A 48 -15.50 10.59 7.59
CA ASP A 48 -15.15 11.98 7.47
C ASP A 48 -15.21 12.23 5.97
N ARG A 49 -16.00 13.22 5.54
CA ARG A 49 -16.27 13.49 4.12
C ARG A 49 -15.02 13.98 3.36
N GLY A 50 -13.83 13.81 3.95
CA GLY A 50 -12.51 14.10 3.40
C GLY A 50 -11.78 12.84 2.96
N LEU A 51 -10.59 13.05 2.39
CA LEU A 51 -9.76 11.98 1.85
C LEU A 51 -9.54 10.86 2.88
N SER A 52 -9.94 9.63 2.55
CA SER A 52 -9.70 8.47 3.40
C SER A 52 -8.25 7.95 3.28
N PRO A 53 -7.73 7.18 4.25
CA PRO A 53 -6.40 6.56 4.13
C PRO A 53 -6.26 5.68 2.87
N SER A 54 -7.33 4.95 2.52
CA SER A 54 -7.36 4.10 1.34
C SER A 54 -7.35 4.90 0.04
N ASP A 55 -8.01 6.05 0.03
CA ASP A 55 -7.95 6.97 -1.10
C ASP A 55 -6.56 7.61 -1.21
N ALA A 56 -5.94 7.98 -0.09
CA ALA A 56 -4.57 8.49 -0.08
C ALA A 56 -3.56 7.46 -0.62
N ALA A 57 -3.70 6.18 -0.25
CA ALA A 57 -2.91 5.09 -0.82
C ALA A 57 -3.06 5.00 -2.34
N ARG A 58 -4.31 5.06 -2.83
CA ARG A 58 -4.62 4.99 -4.26
C ARG A 58 -4.04 6.18 -5.01
N VAL A 59 -4.18 7.39 -4.48
CA VAL A 59 -3.59 8.61 -5.05
C VAL A 59 -2.07 8.51 -5.10
N ALA A 60 -1.43 8.07 -4.02
CA ALA A 60 0.01 7.90 -3.97
C ALA A 60 0.51 6.89 -5.02
N GLN A 61 -0.19 5.78 -5.21
CA GLN A 61 0.11 4.81 -6.26
C GLN A 61 -0.08 5.41 -7.65
N GLN A 62 -1.19 6.09 -7.92
CA GLN A 62 -1.45 6.71 -9.24
C GLN A 62 -0.37 7.72 -9.61
N GLN A 63 -0.01 8.61 -8.68
CA GLN A 63 1.03 9.63 -8.89
C GLN A 63 2.42 9.03 -9.12
N ASN A 64 2.67 7.80 -8.63
CA ASN A 64 3.96 7.13 -8.74
C ASN A 64 4.00 6.01 -9.78
N GLY A 65 2.93 5.84 -10.57
CA GLY A 65 2.80 4.77 -11.56
C GLY A 65 2.81 3.37 -10.94
N GLY A 66 2.03 3.18 -9.86
CA GLY A 66 1.86 1.93 -9.13
C GLY A 66 2.77 1.80 -7.91
N GLY A 67 3.05 0.55 -7.51
CA GLY A 67 3.87 0.20 -6.33
C GLY A 67 3.06 -0.40 -5.19
N ARG A 68 3.77 -0.99 -4.21
CA ARG A 68 3.16 -1.59 -3.02
C ARG A 68 3.16 -0.60 -1.87
N VAL A 69 1.99 -0.29 -1.34
CA VAL A 69 1.87 0.53 -0.13
C VAL A 69 2.28 -0.32 1.07
N LEU A 70 3.19 0.23 1.88
CA LEU A 70 3.68 -0.41 3.11
C LEU A 70 2.97 0.13 4.35
N SER A 71 2.68 1.43 4.37
CA SER A 71 1.92 2.09 5.44
C SER A 71 1.30 3.39 4.93
N VAL A 72 0.19 3.77 5.56
CA VAL A 72 -0.48 5.05 5.39
C VAL A 72 -0.62 5.66 6.78
N ASP A 73 0.22 6.64 7.07
CA ASP A 73 0.23 7.32 8.37
C ASP A 73 -0.57 8.62 8.24
N PRO A 74 -1.64 8.83 9.04
CA PRO A 74 -2.34 10.10 9.09
C PRO A 74 -1.46 11.17 9.73
N GLY A 75 -1.51 12.39 9.20
CA GLY A 75 -0.90 13.59 9.77
C GLY A 75 -1.87 14.76 9.75
N ASP A 76 -1.46 15.88 10.34
CA ASP A 76 -2.35 17.03 10.59
C ASP A 76 -2.96 17.64 9.33
N ARG A 77 -2.27 17.53 8.18
CA ARG A 77 -2.66 18.15 6.90
C ARG A 77 -2.89 17.13 5.77
N GLY A 78 -2.88 15.83 6.07
CA GLY A 78 -2.87 14.81 5.03
C GLY A 78 -2.37 13.45 5.48
N TYR A 79 -1.83 12.68 4.53
CA TYR A 79 -1.30 11.35 4.76
C TYR A 79 0.13 11.23 4.26
N ARG A 80 0.93 10.50 5.00
CA ARG A 80 2.25 10.03 4.57
C ARG A 80 2.13 8.57 4.15
N VAL A 81 2.31 8.30 2.88
CA VAL A 81 2.22 6.97 2.31
C VAL A 81 3.64 6.46 2.03
N LYS A 82 4.05 5.38 2.71
CA LYS A 82 5.30 4.68 2.37
C LYS A 82 5.01 3.72 1.22
N LEU A 83 5.62 3.97 0.08
CA LEU A 83 5.41 3.24 -1.16
C LEU A 83 6.71 2.56 -1.59
N LEU A 84 6.65 1.25 -1.82
CA LEU A 84 7.73 0.45 -2.39
C LEU A 84 7.53 0.33 -3.90
N LYS A 85 8.53 0.74 -4.67
CA LYS A 85 8.56 0.57 -6.13
C LYS A 85 10.00 0.33 -6.59
N ASP A 86 10.20 -0.67 -7.45
CA ASP A 86 11.51 -1.02 -8.01
C ASP A 86 12.61 -1.16 -6.94
N GLY A 87 12.28 -1.81 -5.82
CA GLY A 87 13.18 -2.01 -4.68
C GLY A 87 13.43 -0.78 -3.80
N ASN A 88 12.86 0.37 -4.16
CA ASN A 88 13.05 1.64 -3.45
C ASN A 88 11.80 2.03 -2.65
N VAL A 89 12.00 2.43 -1.39
CA VAL A 89 10.93 2.97 -0.55
C VAL A 89 10.93 4.49 -0.66
N ARG A 90 9.77 5.06 -0.97
CA ARG A 90 9.54 6.50 -1.07
C ARG A 90 8.38 6.90 -0.18
N ILE A 91 8.46 8.08 0.42
CA ILE A 91 7.39 8.66 1.22
C ILE A 91 6.65 9.66 0.33
N VAL A 92 5.38 9.39 0.06
CA VAL A 92 4.51 10.25 -0.73
C VAL A 92 3.58 10.97 0.23
N TYR A 93 3.51 12.29 0.11
CA TYR A 93 2.59 13.09 0.89
C TYR A 93 1.32 13.35 0.09
N VAL A 94 0.15 13.04 0.67
CA VAL A 94 -1.14 13.29 0.04
C VAL A 94 -1.94 14.24 0.93
N PRO A 95 -2.24 15.48 0.49
CA PRO A 95 -3.01 16.44 1.27
C PRO A 95 -4.47 15.98 1.45
N ARG A 96 -5.13 16.44 2.52
CA ARG A 96 -6.54 16.11 2.83
C ARG A 96 -7.54 17.12 2.23
N ASP A 97 -7.05 18.24 1.71
CA ASP A 97 -7.80 19.44 1.33
C ASP A 97 -8.38 19.41 -0.09
#